data_AF-A0A2R6DNR7-F1
#
_entry.id   AF-A0A2R6DNR7-F1
#
_cell.length_a   1.000
_cell.length_b   1.000
_cell.length_c   1.000
_cell.angle_alpha   90.00
_cell.angle_beta   90.00
_cell.angle_gamma   90.00
#
_symmetry.space_group_name_H-M   'P 1'
#
loop_
_entity.id
_entity.type
_entity.pdbx_description
1 polymer ?
#
loop_
_entity_poly.entity_id
_entity_poly.type
_entity_poly.pdbx_seq_one_letter_code
_entity_poly.pdbx_strand_id
1 'polypeptide(L)'
;MTKQRLGRSGRTRRAFLAGVGVSASVLAGCSADSGRSGGDGDGGGGDAGKNGVDGPTGTGTTGREGVSPSGNGGTRMESSGSTADSITVFHAGSLAPPMEAAGARFEERTGIRVNREAQGSVASTRKITQQGRSADVLGVADYRLLRDGVLPAFGGWYSIFAANELTIAYTADSTGASEVGPGNWWEVLTREDVRFAHSDPAADPNGYRSVMAMMLGAMDFRGRSLYGEDVYDALREQELVPADTETALLGQLRAGALDYAFEYASIRATEDVRTVDLQPRVDLSREGSEFARFYENAAVEAGGNTYVGAPIAYGITVPSVANAPEAGRRFVEFVLGEAGDRITDETGFTPIDPAIVPRSARQATPEAILEVAEPRRSLGSLALDVGHRPPTHRSATTNTPARTPWDLLP
;
A
#
# COMPACT_ATOMS: atom_id res chain seq x y z
N MET A 1 30.58 -36.63 32.20
CA MET A 1 29.62 -36.34 33.28
C MET A 1 28.42 -35.62 32.64
N THR A 2 27.38 -36.35 32.24
CA THR A 2 26.08 -36.47 32.97
C THR A 2 25.22 -35.22 32.76
N LYS A 3 24.29 -35.15 31.79
CA LYS A 3 22.83 -35.49 31.80
C LYS A 3 22.16 -34.39 30.92
N GLN A 4 21.03 -34.49 30.22
CA GLN A 4 19.95 -35.47 30.14
C GLN A 4 19.12 -35.19 28.86
N ARG A 5 18.53 -36.25 28.31
CA ARG A 5 17.54 -36.31 27.22
C ARG A 5 16.21 -35.61 27.54
N LEU A 6 15.46 -35.27 26.48
CA LEU A 6 14.02 -35.53 26.18
C LEU A 6 13.52 -34.37 25.30
N GLY A 7 12.72 -34.52 24.25
CA GLY A 7 11.93 -35.62 23.72
C GLY A 7 10.96 -35.00 22.69
N ARG A 8 10.94 -35.61 21.52
CA ARG A 8 10.26 -35.30 20.25
C ARG A 8 8.72 -35.41 20.33
N SER A 9 7.97 -34.56 19.60
CA SER A 9 6.73 -34.91 18.87
C SER A 9 6.26 -33.64 18.13
N GLY A 10 6.15 -33.54 16.80
CA GLY A 10 5.51 -34.49 15.91
C GLY A 10 3.99 -34.29 15.98
N ARG A 11 3.44 -33.33 15.24
CA ARG A 11 1.99 -33.25 14.98
C ARG A 11 1.74 -33.17 13.48
N THR A 12 1.26 -34.29 12.98
CA THR A 12 0.84 -34.56 11.60
C THR A 12 -0.41 -33.79 11.24
N ARG A 13 -0.40 -33.28 10.00
CA ARG A 13 -1.53 -32.69 9.27
C ARG A 13 -2.73 -33.63 9.29
N ARG A 14 -3.92 -33.10 9.61
CA ARG A 14 -5.20 -33.69 9.22
C ARG A 14 -5.82 -32.80 8.17
N ALA A 15 -6.01 -33.39 6.99
CA ALA A 15 -6.79 -32.84 5.91
C ALA A 15 -8.24 -32.65 6.34
N PHE A 16 -8.81 -31.49 6.04
CA PHE A 16 -10.25 -31.29 6.02
C PHE A 16 -10.63 -30.86 4.60
N LEU A 17 -11.11 -31.83 3.83
CA LEU A 17 -11.80 -31.60 2.57
C LEU A 17 -13.21 -31.12 2.91
N ALA A 18 -13.50 -29.86 2.62
CA ALA A 18 -14.87 -29.37 2.49
C ALA A 18 -15.02 -28.81 1.08
N GLY A 19 -15.81 -29.53 0.28
CA GLY A 19 -16.13 -29.14 -1.08
C GLY A 19 -16.95 -27.86 -1.10
N VAL A 20 -16.57 -26.96 -2.01
CA VAL A 20 -17.43 -25.86 -2.44
C VAL A 20 -17.71 -26.09 -3.91
N GLY A 21 -18.99 -26.28 -4.22
CA GLY A 21 -19.48 -26.45 -5.57
C GLY A 21 -19.25 -25.20 -6.40
N VAL A 22 -18.69 -25.39 -7.58
CA VAL A 22 -18.59 -24.37 -8.63
C VAL A 22 -20.00 -24.05 -9.11
N SER A 23 -20.48 -22.85 -8.79
CA SER A 23 -21.64 -22.25 -9.47
C SER A 23 -21.10 -21.38 -10.59
N ALA A 24 -21.26 -21.86 -11.82
CA ALA A 24 -20.94 -21.12 -13.04
C ALA A 24 -21.99 -20.03 -13.27
N SER A 25 -21.58 -18.77 -13.14
CA SER A 25 -22.38 -17.62 -13.56
C SER A 25 -22.00 -17.24 -14.99
N VAL A 26 -22.88 -17.59 -15.92
CA VAL A 26 -22.86 -17.18 -17.33
C VAL A 26 -23.04 -15.67 -17.42
N LEU A 27 -22.02 -14.93 -17.85
CA LEU A 27 -22.17 -13.53 -18.27
C LEU A 27 -22.58 -13.50 -19.74
N ALA A 28 -23.88 -13.30 -19.96
CA ALA A 28 -24.42 -12.93 -21.27
C ALA A 28 -24.05 -11.46 -21.55
N GLY A 29 -23.38 -11.25 -22.69
CA GLY A 29 -23.07 -9.93 -23.21
C GLY A 29 -24.31 -9.23 -23.78
N CYS A 30 -24.31 -7.90 -23.67
CA CYS A 30 -25.10 -7.02 -24.53
C CYS A 30 -24.21 -5.87 -24.99
N SER A 31 -23.97 -5.83 -26.29
CA SER A 31 -23.40 -4.72 -27.04
C SER A 31 -24.43 -3.59 -27.18
N ALA A 32 -23.98 -2.34 -27.13
CA ALA A 32 -24.67 -1.17 -27.66
C ALA A 32 -23.56 -0.24 -28.19
N ASP A 33 -23.16 -0.39 -29.44
CA ASP A 33 -23.74 0.21 -30.65
C ASP A 33 -23.74 1.75 -30.63
N SER A 34 -22.89 2.28 -31.50
CA SER A 34 -22.54 3.67 -31.68
C SER A 34 -23.29 4.24 -32.88
N GLY A 35 -24.15 5.24 -32.65
CA GLY A 35 -24.93 5.92 -33.69
C GLY A 35 -24.92 7.44 -33.54
N ARG A 36 -23.94 8.09 -34.17
CA ARG A 36 -24.05 9.24 -35.09
C ARG A 36 -25.11 10.33 -34.82
N SER A 37 -24.68 11.58 -34.64
CA SER A 37 -25.06 12.70 -35.53
C SER A 37 -24.25 13.97 -35.22
N GLY A 38 -23.72 14.60 -36.27
CA GLY A 38 -23.09 15.91 -36.23
C GLY A 38 -24.10 17.06 -36.31
N GLY A 39 -23.56 18.28 -36.21
CA GLY A 39 -24.25 19.55 -36.42
C GLY A 39 -23.32 20.72 -36.13
N ASP A 40 -22.74 21.28 -37.19
CA ASP A 40 -22.00 22.55 -37.21
C ASP A 40 -22.88 23.75 -36.81
N GLY A 41 -22.27 24.79 -36.25
CA GLY A 41 -22.92 26.08 -36.00
C GLY A 41 -21.96 27.15 -35.50
N ASP A 42 -21.77 28.17 -36.32
CA ASP A 42 -20.72 29.18 -36.40
C ASP A 42 -21.02 30.50 -35.62
N GLY A 43 -19.97 31.32 -35.40
CA GLY A 43 -20.01 32.76 -35.08
C GLY A 43 -20.18 33.16 -33.59
N GLY A 44 -19.49 34.15 -33.00
CA GLY A 44 -18.61 35.22 -33.48
C GLY A 44 -18.84 36.49 -32.62
N GLY A 45 -17.76 37.14 -32.15
CA GLY A 45 -17.72 38.50 -31.53
C GLY A 45 -18.21 38.59 -30.08
N GLY A 46 -17.54 39.18 -29.08
CA GLY A 46 -16.61 40.31 -29.06
C GLY A 46 -17.34 41.57 -28.58
N ASP A 47 -17.16 41.99 -27.33
CA ASP A 47 -16.80 43.39 -26.96
C ASP A 47 -16.61 43.54 -25.43
N ALA A 48 -15.68 44.43 -25.08
CA ALA A 48 -15.33 44.89 -23.75
C ALA A 48 -16.06 46.21 -23.42
N GLY A 49 -16.39 46.48 -22.16
CA GLY A 49 -17.07 47.74 -21.82
C GLY A 49 -17.23 48.05 -20.34
N LYS A 50 -16.15 48.57 -19.76
CA LYS A 50 -15.93 49.32 -18.51
C LYS A 50 -17.06 50.17 -17.88
N ASN A 51 -16.81 50.44 -16.58
CA ASN A 51 -17.22 51.57 -15.70
C ASN A 51 -18.62 51.48 -15.07
N GLY A 52 -18.87 51.88 -13.82
CA GLY A 52 -18.07 52.52 -12.78
C GLY A 52 -18.99 52.93 -11.61
N VAL A 53 -18.41 52.91 -10.40
CA VAL A 53 -18.55 53.82 -9.23
C VAL A 53 -19.93 54.47 -8.92
N ASP A 54 -20.44 54.27 -7.69
CA ASP A 54 -20.75 55.34 -6.71
C ASP A 54 -21.50 54.80 -5.46
N GLY A 55 -20.98 55.10 -4.27
CA GLY A 55 -21.79 55.26 -3.04
C GLY A 55 -22.18 56.74 -2.87
N PRO A 56 -22.48 57.29 -1.67
CA PRO A 56 -22.62 56.68 -0.35
C PRO A 56 -23.80 57.27 0.50
N THR A 57 -23.77 57.00 1.82
CA THR A 57 -24.29 57.80 2.97
C THR A 57 -25.67 57.50 3.57
N GLY A 58 -25.73 57.52 4.91
CA GLY A 58 -26.98 57.60 5.69
C GLY A 58 -26.89 57.12 7.14
N THR A 59 -26.45 57.99 8.03
CA THR A 59 -26.39 57.87 9.51
C THR A 59 -27.76 57.83 10.21
N GLY A 60 -27.84 57.23 11.42
CA GLY A 60 -28.96 57.49 12.34
C GLY A 60 -28.92 56.66 13.64
N THR A 61 -28.63 57.32 14.77
CA THR A 61 -28.62 56.80 16.15
C THR A 61 -29.94 57.15 16.86
N THR A 62 -30.44 56.33 17.81
CA THR A 62 -30.89 56.71 19.20
C THR A 62 -31.84 55.70 19.88
N GLY A 63 -31.65 55.51 21.20
CA GLY A 63 -32.70 55.16 22.20
C GLY A 63 -32.71 53.70 22.72
N ARG A 64 -32.03 53.34 23.83
CA ARG A 64 -32.33 53.43 25.29
C ARG A 64 -33.17 52.27 25.90
N GLU A 65 -32.55 51.63 26.90
CA GLU A 65 -33.06 51.04 28.17
C GLU A 65 -33.78 49.67 28.20
N GLY A 66 -33.28 48.77 29.08
CA GLY A 66 -34.13 47.75 29.76
C GLY A 66 -33.55 46.35 30.05
N VAL A 67 -32.78 46.19 31.14
CA VAL A 67 -32.86 45.12 32.19
C VAL A 67 -32.93 43.61 31.80
N SER A 68 -31.89 42.85 32.20
CA SER A 68 -31.78 41.38 32.40
C SER A 68 -32.63 40.87 33.60
N PRO A 69 -32.94 39.56 33.84
CA PRO A 69 -32.08 38.40 33.55
C PRO A 69 -32.72 37.02 33.24
N SER A 70 -31.85 36.10 32.79
CA SER A 70 -31.80 34.65 33.06
C SER A 70 -33.01 33.75 32.74
N GLY A 71 -32.84 32.90 31.73
CA GLY A 71 -33.64 31.70 31.47
C GLY A 71 -32.77 30.65 30.80
N ASN A 72 -32.01 29.89 31.61
CA ASN A 72 -31.10 28.84 31.16
C ASN A 72 -31.89 27.59 30.73
N GLY A 73 -32.43 27.62 29.51
CA GLY A 73 -33.00 26.46 28.83
C GLY A 73 -31.94 25.83 27.94
N GLY A 74 -31.04 25.04 28.53
CA GLY A 74 -30.06 24.25 27.79
C GLY A 74 -30.78 23.18 26.98
N THR A 75 -31.03 23.45 25.70
CA THR A 75 -31.35 22.43 24.71
C THR A 75 -30.12 21.53 24.61
N ARG A 76 -30.17 20.39 25.30
CA ARG A 76 -29.27 19.27 25.07
C ARG A 76 -29.51 18.83 23.63
N MET A 77 -28.67 19.31 22.70
CA MET A 77 -28.45 18.61 21.45
C MET A 77 -27.85 17.27 21.86
N GLU A 78 -28.72 16.27 21.95
CA GLU A 78 -28.26 14.90 21.77
C GLU A 78 -27.65 14.87 20.37
N SER A 79 -26.32 14.75 20.31
CA SER A 79 -25.64 14.33 19.11
C SER A 79 -26.21 12.95 18.79
N SER A 80 -27.19 12.91 17.90
CA SER A 80 -27.50 11.72 17.12
C SER A 80 -26.22 11.41 16.37
N GLY A 81 -25.38 10.56 16.96
CA GLY A 81 -24.25 10.00 16.28
C GLY A 81 -24.82 9.31 15.05
N SER A 82 -24.64 9.92 13.88
CA SER A 82 -25.03 9.28 12.64
C SER A 82 -24.24 7.98 12.59
N THR A 83 -24.90 6.85 12.79
CA THR A 83 -24.30 5.55 12.52
C THR A 83 -24.05 5.52 11.03
N ALA A 84 -22.80 5.79 10.64
CA ALA A 84 -22.44 5.77 9.24
C ALA A 84 -22.77 4.39 8.67
N ASP A 85 -23.59 4.34 7.63
CA ASP A 85 -24.02 3.09 7.00
C ASP A 85 -22.89 2.45 6.18
N SER A 86 -21.84 3.21 5.88
CA SER A 86 -20.67 2.73 5.15
C SER A 86 -19.40 3.52 5.46
N ILE A 87 -18.25 2.89 5.21
CA ILE A 87 -16.93 3.51 5.17
C ILE A 87 -16.27 3.30 3.80
N THR A 88 -15.38 4.20 3.44
CA THR A 88 -14.50 4.09 2.26
C THR A 88 -13.07 3.79 2.71
N VAL A 89 -12.49 2.72 2.17
CA VAL A 89 -11.14 2.23 2.48
C VAL A 89 -10.28 2.29 1.23
N PHE A 90 -9.31 3.20 1.20
CA PHE A 90 -8.24 3.15 0.19
C PHE A 90 -7.13 2.24 0.71
N HIS A 91 -6.65 1.32 -0.12
CA HIS A 91 -5.57 0.44 0.31
C HIS A 91 -4.60 0.07 -0.82
N ALA A 92 -3.42 -0.42 -0.43
CA ALA A 92 -2.42 -1.01 -1.32
C ALA A 92 -3.00 -2.21 -2.09
N GLY A 93 -2.52 -2.46 -3.32
CA GLY A 93 -2.92 -3.63 -4.13
C GLY A 93 -2.80 -4.95 -3.36
N SER A 94 -1.62 -5.25 -2.83
CA SER A 94 -1.34 -6.43 -1.99
C SER A 94 -2.25 -6.58 -0.77
N LEU A 95 -2.85 -5.51 -0.23
CA LEU A 95 -3.79 -5.60 0.89
C LEU A 95 -5.20 -6.06 0.48
N ALA A 96 -5.47 -6.30 -0.81
CA ALA A 96 -6.81 -6.66 -1.26
C ALA A 96 -7.39 -7.91 -0.58
N PRO A 97 -6.66 -9.05 -0.47
CA PRO A 97 -7.19 -10.22 0.23
C PRO A 97 -7.50 -9.99 1.73
N PRO A 98 -6.58 -9.47 2.57
CA PRO A 98 -6.90 -9.23 3.98
C PRO A 98 -8.00 -8.18 4.17
N MET A 99 -8.03 -7.11 3.36
CA MET A 99 -9.07 -6.09 3.47
C MET A 99 -10.45 -6.60 3.06
N GLU A 100 -10.53 -7.55 2.13
CA GLU A 100 -11.78 -8.23 1.78
C GLU A 100 -12.32 -9.05 2.95
N ALA A 101 -11.48 -9.93 3.51
CA ALA A 101 -11.85 -10.78 4.62
C ALA A 101 -12.20 -9.95 5.87
N ALA A 102 -11.42 -8.91 6.17
CA ALA A 102 -11.69 -8.00 7.27
C ALA A 102 -12.98 -7.21 7.04
N GLY A 103 -13.19 -6.70 5.83
CA GLY A 103 -14.41 -6.00 5.43
C GLY A 103 -15.66 -6.85 5.66
N ALA A 104 -15.68 -8.08 5.14
CA ALA A 104 -16.81 -8.99 5.29
C ALA A 104 -17.13 -9.30 6.76
N ARG A 105 -16.10 -9.57 7.59
CA ARG A 105 -16.29 -9.84 9.02
C ARG A 105 -16.72 -8.61 9.81
N PHE A 106 -16.24 -7.43 9.44
CA PHE A 106 -16.65 -6.19 10.06
C PHE A 106 -18.10 -5.83 9.71
N GLU A 107 -18.49 -5.99 8.45
CA GLU A 107 -19.87 -5.83 7.99
C GLU A 107 -20.83 -6.74 8.75
N GLU A 108 -20.50 -8.03 8.87
CA GLU A 108 -21.29 -9.03 9.61
C GLU A 108 -21.51 -8.62 11.08
N ARG A 109 -20.50 -8.03 11.72
CA ARG A 109 -20.55 -7.63 13.13
C ARG A 109 -21.25 -6.31 13.39
N THR A 110 -21.22 -5.38 12.43
CA THR A 110 -21.56 -3.98 12.68
C THR A 110 -22.69 -3.45 11.82
N GLY A 111 -22.99 -4.10 10.69
CA GLY A 111 -23.90 -3.60 9.66
C GLY A 111 -23.35 -2.46 8.81
N ILE A 112 -22.10 -2.03 9.03
CA ILE A 112 -21.47 -0.92 8.30
C ILE A 112 -20.76 -1.46 7.06
N ARG A 113 -21.21 -1.05 5.87
CA ARG A 113 -20.61 -1.46 4.59
C ARG A 113 -19.17 -0.94 4.42
N VAL A 114 -18.27 -1.77 3.91
CA VAL A 114 -16.86 -1.45 3.66
C VAL A 114 -16.62 -1.36 2.15
N ASN A 115 -16.62 -0.14 1.62
CA ASN A 115 -16.31 0.12 0.23
C ASN A 115 -14.80 0.23 0.04
N ARG A 116 -14.19 -0.70 -0.70
CA ARG A 116 -12.74 -0.78 -0.88
C ARG A 116 -12.31 -0.25 -2.25
N GLU A 117 -11.20 0.47 -2.28
CA GLU A 117 -10.49 0.80 -3.53
C GLU A 117 -9.01 0.45 -3.41
N ALA A 118 -8.61 -0.59 -4.14
CA ALA A 118 -7.23 -1.01 -4.27
C ALA A 118 -6.49 -0.18 -5.33
N GLN A 119 -5.28 0.27 -5.01
CA GLN A 119 -4.30 0.81 -5.97
C GLN A 119 -2.90 0.75 -5.37
N GLY A 120 -1.86 1.04 -6.15
CA GLY A 120 -0.49 1.22 -5.65
C GLY A 120 -0.45 2.26 -4.52
N SER A 121 0.37 2.02 -3.50
CA SER A 121 0.27 2.81 -2.25
C SER A 121 0.57 4.30 -2.45
N VAL A 122 1.46 4.64 -3.39
CA VAL A 122 1.75 6.06 -3.72
C VAL A 122 0.52 6.69 -4.37
N ALA A 123 -0.11 6.00 -5.31
CA ALA A 123 -1.35 6.46 -5.94
C ALA A 123 -2.50 6.59 -4.93
N SER A 124 -2.71 5.59 -4.07
CA SER A 124 -3.72 5.64 -2.99
C SER A 124 -3.49 6.79 -2.02
N THR A 125 -2.23 7.13 -1.71
CA THR A 125 -1.88 8.31 -0.90
C THR A 125 -2.21 9.60 -1.63
N ARG A 126 -1.86 9.72 -2.93
CA ARG A 126 -2.12 10.90 -3.76
C ARG A 126 -3.62 11.20 -3.95
N LYS A 127 -4.50 10.18 -3.91
CA LYS A 127 -5.96 10.38 -3.89
C LYS A 127 -6.37 11.38 -2.81
N ILE A 128 -5.78 11.26 -1.62
CA ILE A 128 -6.06 12.15 -0.49
C ILE A 128 -5.25 13.44 -0.60
N THR A 129 -3.94 13.34 -0.77
CA THR A 129 -3.02 14.47 -0.56
C THR A 129 -2.96 15.44 -1.74
N GLN A 130 -3.42 15.03 -2.93
CA GLN A 130 -3.32 15.83 -4.15
C GLN A 130 -4.65 15.95 -4.90
N GLN A 131 -5.48 14.89 -4.91
CA GLN A 131 -6.73 14.86 -5.67
C GLN A 131 -7.95 15.31 -4.85
N GLY A 132 -7.77 15.56 -3.54
CA GLY A 132 -8.84 16.01 -2.65
C GLY A 132 -9.93 14.97 -2.39
N ARG A 133 -9.66 13.68 -2.63
CA ARG A 133 -10.60 12.60 -2.32
C ARG A 133 -10.58 12.29 -0.83
N SER A 134 -11.73 11.87 -0.30
CA SER A 134 -11.89 11.46 1.09
C SER A 134 -11.94 9.94 1.20
N ALA A 135 -11.30 9.41 2.25
CA ALA A 135 -11.42 8.03 2.69
C ALA A 135 -11.41 7.98 4.22
N ASP A 136 -12.12 7.01 4.78
CA ASP A 136 -12.23 6.81 6.23
C ASP A 136 -11.06 5.99 6.76
N VAL A 137 -10.42 5.20 5.89
CA VAL A 137 -9.24 4.41 6.21
C VAL A 137 -8.28 4.44 5.02
N LEU A 138 -6.99 4.59 5.30
CA LEU A 138 -5.91 4.44 4.33
C LEU A 138 -4.93 3.35 4.81
N GLY A 139 -4.78 2.28 4.02
CA GLY A 139 -3.78 1.23 4.21
C GLY A 139 -2.70 1.26 3.13
N VAL A 140 -1.43 1.19 3.50
CA VAL A 140 -0.30 1.27 2.54
C VAL A 140 0.71 0.15 2.76
N ALA A 141 1.37 -0.28 1.70
CA ALA A 141 2.41 -1.30 1.74
C ALA A 141 3.76 -0.79 2.25
N ASP A 142 3.92 0.53 2.36
CA ASP A 142 5.04 1.19 3.01
C ASP A 142 4.51 2.22 4.00
N TYR A 143 4.59 1.93 5.30
CA TYR A 143 4.12 2.82 6.36
C TYR A 143 4.73 4.23 6.29
N ARG A 144 5.91 4.38 5.66
CA ARG A 144 6.58 5.69 5.52
C ARG A 144 5.82 6.64 4.61
N LEU A 145 4.98 6.13 3.70
CA LEU A 145 4.06 6.96 2.93
C LEU A 145 3.04 7.67 3.84
N LEU A 146 2.63 7.05 4.96
CA LEU A 146 1.81 7.73 5.97
C LEU A 146 2.66 8.75 6.73
N ARG A 147 3.83 8.33 7.23
CA ARG A 147 4.73 9.19 8.02
C ARG A 147 5.15 10.47 7.27
N ASP A 148 5.52 10.34 6.00
CA ASP A 148 6.18 11.39 5.21
C ASP A 148 5.23 12.08 4.24
N GLY A 149 4.18 11.38 3.78
CA GLY A 149 3.25 11.88 2.76
C GLY A 149 1.90 12.31 3.31
N VAL A 150 1.42 11.73 4.41
CA VAL A 150 0.10 12.01 4.99
C VAL A 150 0.23 12.91 6.22
N LEU A 151 1.15 12.59 7.13
CA LEU A 151 1.34 13.33 8.37
C LEU A 151 2.22 14.57 8.19
N PRO A 152 1.97 15.66 8.94
CA PRO A 152 0.82 15.89 9.82
C PRO A 152 -0.40 16.48 9.09
N ALA A 153 -0.31 16.76 7.78
CA ALA A 153 -1.32 17.54 7.06
C ALA A 153 -2.70 16.87 6.99
N PHE A 154 -2.73 15.53 6.90
CA PHE A 154 -3.92 14.72 6.68
C PHE A 154 -4.14 13.67 7.77
N GLY A 155 -3.50 13.81 8.93
CA GLY A 155 -3.62 12.86 10.03
C GLY A 155 -2.65 13.15 11.16
N GLY A 156 -2.91 12.59 12.33
CA GLY A 156 -2.05 12.75 13.52
C GLY A 156 -1.28 11.50 13.94
N TRP A 157 -1.63 10.34 13.38
CA TRP A 157 -1.10 9.05 13.78
C TRP A 157 -1.14 8.05 12.62
N TYR A 158 -0.42 6.94 12.76
CA TYR A 158 -0.57 5.73 11.96
C TYR A 158 -0.20 4.53 12.83
N SER A 159 -0.60 3.34 12.39
CA SER A 159 -0.17 2.07 12.97
C SER A 159 0.53 1.21 11.92
N ILE A 160 1.47 0.38 12.37
CA ILE A 160 2.15 -0.65 11.58
C ILE A 160 1.64 -2.00 12.08
N PHE A 161 1.09 -2.83 11.19
CA PHE A 161 0.32 -4.01 11.59
C PHE A 161 0.72 -5.31 10.88
N ALA A 162 1.45 -5.22 9.78
CA ALA A 162 1.89 -6.40 9.04
C ALA A 162 3.25 -6.18 8.41
N ALA A 163 3.99 -7.28 8.25
CA ALA A 163 5.24 -7.38 7.51
C ALA A 163 5.06 -8.33 6.32
N ASN A 164 5.99 -8.25 5.36
CA ASN A 164 6.03 -9.11 4.19
C ASN A 164 7.47 -9.24 3.69
N GLU A 165 7.67 -9.99 2.62
CA GLU A 165 8.96 -10.17 1.94
C GLU A 165 8.76 -10.14 0.42
N LEU A 166 9.74 -9.65 -0.32
CA LEU A 166 9.72 -9.77 -1.78
C LEU A 166 10.02 -11.21 -2.22
N THR A 167 9.37 -11.61 -3.29
CA THR A 167 9.55 -12.88 -3.99
C THR A 167 9.48 -12.63 -5.50
N ILE A 168 9.77 -13.66 -6.30
CA ILE A 168 9.50 -13.65 -7.73
C ILE A 168 8.45 -14.71 -8.03
N ALA A 169 7.30 -14.29 -8.53
CA ALA A 169 6.20 -15.15 -8.96
C ALA A 169 6.45 -15.69 -10.39
N TYR A 170 6.05 -16.93 -10.64
CA TYR A 170 6.11 -17.58 -11.95
C TYR A 170 5.05 -18.69 -12.08
N THR A 171 4.88 -19.25 -13.28
CA THR A 171 3.98 -20.39 -13.52
C THR A 171 4.77 -21.64 -13.92
N ALA A 172 4.07 -22.77 -14.06
CA ALA A 172 4.67 -23.98 -14.61
C ALA A 172 5.15 -23.81 -16.07
N ASP A 173 4.53 -22.88 -16.81
CA ASP A 173 4.75 -22.65 -18.23
C ASP A 173 5.76 -21.52 -18.49
N SER A 174 6.23 -20.84 -17.44
CA SER A 174 7.24 -19.79 -17.55
C SER A 174 8.57 -20.33 -18.10
N THR A 175 9.21 -19.56 -18.96
CA THR A 175 10.52 -19.89 -19.53
C THR A 175 11.55 -20.06 -18.41
N GLY A 176 12.21 -21.22 -18.32
CA GLY A 176 13.15 -21.54 -17.24
C GLY A 176 12.53 -21.96 -15.89
N ALA A 177 11.21 -22.23 -15.83
CA ALA A 177 10.51 -22.55 -14.58
C ALA A 177 11.06 -23.75 -13.80
N SER A 178 11.70 -24.72 -14.47
CA SER A 178 12.32 -25.88 -13.81
C SER A 178 13.75 -25.62 -13.31
N GLU A 179 14.36 -24.51 -13.74
CA GLU A 179 15.75 -24.14 -13.48
C GLU A 179 15.87 -23.04 -12.42
N VAL A 180 14.88 -22.15 -12.38
CA VAL A 180 14.87 -20.98 -11.50
C VAL A 180 14.80 -21.38 -10.03
N GLY A 181 15.59 -20.70 -9.20
CA GLY A 181 15.58 -20.87 -7.77
C GLY A 181 16.34 -19.76 -7.04
N PRO A 182 16.41 -19.82 -5.71
CA PRO A 182 17.03 -18.78 -4.91
C PRO A 182 18.49 -18.52 -5.32
N GLY A 183 19.23 -19.54 -5.74
CA GLY A 183 20.65 -19.43 -6.06
C GLY A 183 21.00 -18.92 -7.46
N ASN A 184 20.03 -18.68 -8.34
CA ASN A 184 20.29 -18.37 -9.75
C ASN A 184 19.20 -17.52 -10.41
N TRP A 185 18.23 -16.98 -9.66
CA TRP A 185 17.11 -16.24 -10.25
C TRP A 185 17.59 -15.09 -11.16
N TRP A 186 18.67 -14.40 -10.80
CA TRP A 186 19.24 -13.32 -11.62
C TRP A 186 19.79 -13.81 -12.96
N GLU A 187 20.31 -15.04 -13.03
CA GLU A 187 20.82 -15.63 -14.28
C GLU A 187 19.67 -16.01 -15.20
N VAL A 188 18.55 -16.47 -14.62
CA VAL A 188 17.34 -16.81 -15.39
C VAL A 188 16.67 -15.54 -15.89
N LEU A 189 16.52 -14.52 -15.04
CA LEU A 189 15.88 -13.27 -15.40
C LEU A 189 16.64 -12.47 -16.46
N THR A 190 17.96 -12.69 -16.61
CA THR A 190 18.80 -11.98 -17.59
C THR A 190 18.89 -12.67 -18.96
N ARG A 191 18.16 -13.77 -19.18
CA ARG A 191 18.12 -14.46 -20.47
C ARG A 191 17.26 -13.69 -21.46
N GLU A 192 17.71 -13.63 -22.72
CA GLU A 192 17.02 -12.90 -23.79
C GLU A 192 15.59 -13.41 -24.09
N ASP A 193 15.29 -14.67 -23.75
CA ASP A 193 13.99 -15.31 -23.95
C ASP A 193 13.04 -15.21 -22.74
N VAL A 194 13.48 -14.55 -21.66
CA VAL A 194 12.70 -14.39 -20.43
C VAL A 194 12.12 -12.97 -20.34
N ARG A 195 10.82 -12.88 -20.04
CA ARG A 195 10.15 -11.60 -19.76
C ARG A 195 9.80 -11.52 -18.29
N PHE A 196 10.35 -10.53 -17.59
CA PHE A 196 9.99 -10.28 -16.20
C PHE A 196 9.56 -8.84 -15.96
N ALA A 197 8.73 -8.64 -14.95
CA ALA A 197 8.18 -7.33 -14.65
C ALA A 197 8.17 -7.00 -13.15
N HIS A 198 7.99 -5.72 -12.87
CA HIS A 198 7.55 -5.18 -11.59
C HIS A 198 6.53 -4.06 -11.84
N SER A 199 5.85 -3.59 -10.79
CA SER A 199 4.88 -2.48 -10.94
C SER A 199 5.60 -1.13 -11.11
N ASP A 200 4.88 -0.08 -11.50
CA ASP A 200 5.47 1.26 -11.67
C ASP A 200 6.06 1.80 -10.34
N PRO A 201 7.39 2.03 -10.27
CA PRO A 201 8.04 2.61 -9.10
C PRO A 201 7.49 3.99 -8.69
N ALA A 202 6.89 4.76 -9.61
CA ALA A 202 6.29 6.06 -9.32
C ALA A 202 4.88 5.97 -8.69
N ALA A 203 4.25 4.80 -8.75
CA ALA A 203 2.88 4.56 -8.31
C ALA A 203 2.79 3.57 -7.13
N ASP A 204 3.74 2.64 -7.00
CA ASP A 204 3.57 1.47 -6.14
C ASP A 204 4.86 1.00 -5.44
N PRO A 205 4.79 0.63 -4.14
CA PRO A 205 5.94 0.08 -3.43
C PRO A 205 6.54 -1.20 -4.00
N ASN A 206 5.77 -2.07 -4.65
CA ASN A 206 6.36 -3.25 -5.28
C ASN A 206 7.39 -2.81 -6.34
N GLY A 207 7.07 -1.82 -7.17
CA GLY A 207 7.94 -1.30 -8.20
C GLY A 207 9.29 -0.85 -7.66
N TYR A 208 9.30 0.17 -6.79
CA TYR A 208 10.58 0.68 -6.28
C TYR A 208 11.31 -0.35 -5.40
N ARG A 209 10.61 -1.26 -4.72
CA ARG A 209 11.25 -2.34 -3.95
C ARG A 209 11.89 -3.40 -4.83
N SER A 210 11.30 -3.69 -5.99
CA SER A 210 11.87 -4.61 -6.97
C SER A 210 13.20 -4.07 -7.50
N VAL A 211 13.23 -2.77 -7.83
CA VAL A 211 14.47 -2.08 -8.20
C VAL A 211 15.50 -2.13 -7.06
N MET A 212 15.07 -1.87 -5.80
CA MET A 212 15.95 -2.00 -4.64
C MET A 212 16.51 -3.42 -4.50
N ALA A 213 15.70 -4.46 -4.66
CA ALA A 213 16.15 -5.84 -4.58
C ALA A 213 17.25 -6.14 -5.62
N MET A 214 17.06 -5.64 -6.85
CA MET A 214 18.06 -5.76 -7.91
C MET A 214 19.36 -5.01 -7.57
N MET A 215 19.28 -3.79 -7.03
CA MET A 215 20.46 -3.04 -6.58
C MET A 215 21.20 -3.76 -5.44
N LEU A 216 20.48 -4.24 -4.44
CA LEU A 216 21.04 -4.92 -3.27
C LEU A 216 21.72 -6.23 -3.63
N GLY A 217 21.31 -6.90 -4.72
CA GLY A 217 21.97 -8.10 -5.22
C GLY A 217 23.40 -7.85 -5.70
N ALA A 218 23.67 -6.68 -6.29
CA ALA A 218 25.01 -6.31 -6.77
C ALA A 218 25.95 -5.79 -5.67
N MET A 219 25.42 -5.34 -4.53
CA MET A 219 26.21 -4.75 -3.44
C MET A 219 26.94 -5.81 -2.60
N ASP A 220 28.04 -5.44 -1.93
CA ASP A 220 28.68 -6.34 -0.96
C ASP A 220 27.84 -6.45 0.32
N PHE A 221 27.53 -7.68 0.73
CA PHE A 221 26.95 -7.96 2.04
C PHE A 221 27.70 -9.12 2.69
N ARG A 222 28.50 -8.80 3.71
CA ARG A 222 29.38 -9.74 4.43
C ARG A 222 30.43 -10.38 3.50
N GLY A 223 31.05 -9.58 2.64
CA GLY A 223 32.18 -9.99 1.79
C GLY A 223 31.78 -10.77 0.53
N ARG A 224 30.49 -10.76 0.15
CA ARG A 224 29.97 -11.34 -1.09
C ARG A 224 28.84 -10.48 -1.66
N SER A 225 28.76 -10.35 -2.99
CA SER A 225 27.54 -9.97 -3.72
C SER A 225 26.81 -11.22 -4.23
N LEU A 226 25.56 -11.09 -4.70
CA LEU A 226 24.89 -12.17 -5.45
C LEU A 226 25.41 -12.23 -6.88
N TYR A 227 25.63 -11.07 -7.49
CA TYR A 227 26.11 -10.90 -8.85
C TYR A 227 26.91 -9.59 -9.01
N GLY A 228 27.50 -9.36 -10.18
CA GLY A 228 28.24 -8.15 -10.52
C GLY A 228 27.36 -7.03 -11.07
N GLU A 229 27.96 -5.86 -11.29
CA GLU A 229 27.28 -4.69 -11.87
C GLU A 229 26.75 -4.96 -13.29
N ASP A 230 27.44 -5.81 -14.06
CA ASP A 230 27.03 -6.28 -15.39
C ASP A 230 25.67 -7.00 -15.38
N VAL A 231 25.44 -7.87 -14.41
CA VAL A 231 24.15 -8.57 -14.25
C VAL A 231 23.07 -7.60 -13.76
N TYR A 232 23.43 -6.65 -12.89
CA TYR A 232 22.49 -5.61 -12.48
C TYR A 232 22.03 -4.76 -13.67
N ASP A 233 22.97 -4.28 -14.49
CA ASP A 233 22.65 -3.51 -15.70
C ASP A 233 21.77 -4.33 -16.65
N ALA A 234 22.07 -5.61 -16.86
CA ALA A 234 21.24 -6.51 -17.66
C ALA A 234 19.81 -6.65 -17.11
N LEU A 235 19.64 -6.81 -15.78
CA LEU A 235 18.31 -6.84 -15.16
C LEU A 235 17.58 -5.51 -15.42
N ARG A 236 18.25 -4.38 -15.21
CA ARG A 236 17.67 -3.04 -15.43
C ARG A 236 17.29 -2.78 -16.89
N GLU A 237 18.03 -3.34 -17.84
CA GLU A 237 17.75 -3.21 -19.27
C GLU A 237 16.59 -4.09 -19.74
N GLN A 238 16.38 -5.25 -19.10
CA GLN A 238 15.39 -6.26 -19.50
C GLN A 238 14.08 -6.20 -18.73
N GLU A 239 14.01 -5.46 -17.61
CA GLU A 239 12.78 -5.33 -16.85
C GLU A 239 11.65 -4.69 -17.66
N LEU A 240 10.43 -5.13 -17.37
CA LEU A 240 9.21 -4.55 -17.92
C LEU A 240 8.41 -3.86 -16.82
N VAL A 241 7.76 -2.75 -17.18
CA VAL A 241 6.84 -2.03 -16.28
C VAL A 241 5.48 -1.88 -16.97
N PRO A 242 4.69 -2.96 -17.07
CA PRO A 242 3.46 -2.98 -17.87
C PRO A 242 2.24 -2.42 -17.13
N ALA A 243 2.33 -2.17 -15.82
CA ALA A 243 1.20 -1.79 -14.99
C ALA A 243 1.60 -0.99 -13.75
N ASP A 244 0.67 -0.17 -13.28
CA ASP A 244 0.84 0.66 -12.07
C ASP A 244 0.87 -0.16 -10.77
N THR A 245 0.31 -1.38 -10.76
CA THR A 245 0.19 -2.23 -9.57
C THR A 245 0.68 -3.64 -9.81
N GLU A 246 1.21 -4.26 -8.77
CA GLU A 246 1.71 -5.63 -8.77
C GLU A 246 0.59 -6.63 -9.10
N THR A 247 -0.60 -6.40 -8.54
CA THR A 247 -1.78 -7.27 -8.76
C THR A 247 -2.18 -7.42 -10.23
N ALA A 248 -1.87 -6.43 -11.08
CA ALA A 248 -2.13 -6.51 -12.52
C ALA A 248 -1.11 -7.39 -13.28
N LEU A 249 0.08 -7.61 -12.71
CA LEU A 249 1.13 -8.46 -13.27
C LEU A 249 0.75 -9.94 -13.18
N LEU A 250 0.08 -10.36 -12.10
CA LEU A 250 -0.39 -11.74 -11.93
C LEU A 250 -1.33 -12.19 -13.06
N GLY A 251 -2.17 -11.30 -13.56
CA GLY A 251 -3.02 -11.58 -14.74
C GLY A 251 -2.21 -11.85 -16.00
N GLN A 252 -1.14 -11.07 -16.22
CA GLN A 252 -0.24 -11.24 -17.36
C GLN A 252 0.62 -12.49 -17.24
N LEU A 253 1.05 -12.82 -16.03
CA LEU A 253 1.79 -14.04 -15.71
C LEU A 253 0.94 -15.29 -16.02
N ARG A 254 -0.32 -15.31 -15.60
CA ARG A 254 -1.28 -16.39 -15.90
C ARG A 254 -1.61 -16.51 -17.39
N ALA A 255 -1.61 -15.39 -18.11
CA ALA A 255 -1.84 -15.36 -19.54
C ALA A 255 -0.59 -15.75 -20.37
N GLY A 256 0.56 -15.98 -19.73
CA GLY A 256 1.82 -16.26 -20.43
C GLY A 256 2.40 -15.03 -21.15
N ALA A 257 1.94 -13.82 -20.83
CA ALA A 257 2.51 -12.57 -21.34
C ALA A 257 3.79 -12.17 -20.59
N LEU A 258 3.95 -12.66 -19.37
CA LEU A 258 5.17 -12.57 -18.56
C LEU A 258 5.59 -13.98 -18.14
N ASP A 259 6.89 -14.18 -17.98
CA ASP A 259 7.46 -15.39 -17.40
C ASP A 259 7.63 -15.23 -15.88
N TYR A 260 8.00 -14.04 -15.42
CA TYR A 260 8.22 -13.73 -14.00
C TYR A 260 7.65 -12.37 -13.61
N ALA A 261 7.27 -12.22 -12.35
CA ALA A 261 6.92 -10.92 -11.79
C ALA A 261 7.47 -10.80 -10.37
N PHE A 262 8.10 -9.68 -10.03
CA PHE A 262 8.38 -9.37 -8.64
C PHE A 262 7.08 -9.16 -7.90
N GLU A 263 6.95 -9.83 -6.76
CA GLU A 263 5.73 -9.87 -5.97
C GLU A 263 6.04 -9.94 -4.48
N TYR A 264 5.01 -9.85 -3.65
CA TYR A 264 5.14 -10.14 -2.23
C TYR A 264 4.84 -11.60 -1.91
N ALA A 265 5.57 -12.22 -0.98
CA ALA A 265 5.40 -13.63 -0.63
C ALA A 265 3.99 -14.00 -0.13
N SER A 266 3.23 -13.03 0.37
CA SER A 266 1.83 -13.24 0.78
C SER A 266 0.96 -13.84 -0.33
N ILE A 267 1.29 -13.61 -1.61
CA ILE A 267 0.52 -14.19 -2.72
C ILE A 267 0.49 -15.72 -2.69
N ARG A 268 1.45 -16.39 -2.02
CA ARG A 268 1.46 -17.86 -1.86
C ARG A 268 0.21 -18.39 -1.18
N ALA A 269 -0.43 -17.58 -0.34
CA ALA A 269 -1.65 -17.94 0.37
C ALA A 269 -2.92 -17.69 -0.46
N THR A 270 -2.86 -16.80 -1.46
CA THR A 270 -4.06 -16.26 -2.13
C THR A 270 -4.11 -16.52 -3.63
N GLU A 271 -2.97 -16.82 -4.26
CA GLU A 271 -2.83 -16.93 -5.71
C GLU A 271 -2.28 -18.30 -6.10
N ASP A 272 -2.84 -18.90 -7.16
CA ASP A 272 -2.32 -20.13 -7.75
C ASP A 272 -1.13 -19.86 -8.68
N VAL A 273 0.01 -19.52 -8.08
CA VAL A 273 1.30 -19.29 -8.76
C VAL A 273 2.43 -19.92 -7.98
N ARG A 274 3.55 -20.20 -8.65
CA ARG A 274 4.80 -20.62 -7.99
C ARG A 274 5.62 -19.38 -7.63
N THR A 275 6.52 -19.52 -6.67
CA THR A 275 7.37 -18.41 -6.23
C THR A 275 8.79 -18.85 -5.97
N VAL A 276 9.75 -17.96 -6.19
CA VAL A 276 11.15 -18.10 -5.80
C VAL A 276 11.42 -17.27 -4.57
N ASP A 277 11.88 -17.90 -3.50
CA ASP A 277 12.36 -17.19 -2.31
C ASP A 277 13.60 -16.37 -2.65
N LEU A 278 13.52 -15.06 -2.41
CA LEU A 278 14.67 -14.19 -2.48
C LEU A 278 15.51 -14.34 -1.22
N GLN A 279 16.83 -14.09 -1.33
CA GLN A 279 17.70 -14.11 -0.16
C GLN A 279 17.30 -12.99 0.82
N PRO A 280 17.46 -13.19 2.14
CA PRO A 280 17.21 -12.17 3.16
C PRO A 280 17.92 -10.82 2.95
N ARG A 281 18.99 -10.78 2.14
CA ARG A 281 19.72 -9.56 1.81
C ARG A 281 19.04 -8.72 0.72
N VAL A 282 18.13 -9.29 -0.07
CA VAL A 282 17.45 -8.60 -1.19
C VAL A 282 15.92 -8.65 -1.09
N ASP A 283 15.36 -9.51 -0.24
CA ASP A 283 13.90 -9.66 -0.05
C ASP A 283 13.24 -8.54 0.78
N LEU A 284 14.04 -7.66 1.41
CA LEU A 284 13.61 -6.59 2.29
C LEU A 284 12.78 -7.06 3.51
N SER A 285 12.97 -8.29 3.99
CA SER A 285 12.15 -8.85 5.09
C SER A 285 12.68 -8.56 6.50
N ARG A 286 13.99 -8.33 6.64
CA ARG A 286 14.66 -8.40 7.95
C ARG A 286 14.77 -7.05 8.66
N GLU A 287 14.07 -6.92 9.78
CA GLU A 287 14.15 -5.73 10.66
C GLU A 287 15.45 -5.61 11.47
N GLY A 288 16.28 -6.66 11.50
CA GLY A 288 17.55 -6.63 12.24
C GLY A 288 18.46 -5.49 11.77
N SER A 289 19.12 -4.80 12.71
CA SER A 289 19.84 -3.55 12.44
C SER A 289 20.92 -3.65 11.36
N GLU A 290 21.53 -4.81 11.16
CA GLU A 290 22.49 -5.04 10.08
C GLU A 290 21.81 -5.08 8.69
N PHE A 291 20.72 -5.82 8.56
CA PHE A 291 19.96 -5.91 7.32
C PHE A 291 19.26 -4.59 7.00
N ALA A 292 18.61 -3.97 7.98
CA ALA A 292 17.94 -2.69 7.78
C ALA A 292 18.91 -1.60 7.30
N ARG A 293 20.13 -1.50 7.89
CA ARG A 293 21.20 -0.62 7.38
C ARG A 293 21.72 -1.03 6.01
N PHE A 294 21.74 -2.31 5.70
CA PHE A 294 22.13 -2.77 4.37
C PHE A 294 21.12 -2.32 3.31
N TYR A 295 19.83 -2.48 3.58
CA TYR A 295 18.75 -2.05 2.70
C TYR A 295 18.81 -0.54 2.42
N GLU A 296 19.22 0.28 3.39
CA GLU A 296 19.37 1.74 3.23
C GLU A 296 20.36 2.14 2.11
N ASN A 297 21.24 1.24 1.65
CA ASN A 297 22.16 1.51 0.54
C ASN A 297 21.46 1.51 -0.84
N ALA A 298 20.24 0.98 -0.94
CA ALA A 298 19.44 1.05 -2.16
C ALA A 298 18.49 2.25 -2.10
N ALA A 299 18.61 3.17 -3.05
CA ALA A 299 17.72 4.32 -3.18
C ALA A 299 17.23 4.44 -4.63
N VAL A 300 15.92 4.64 -4.79
CA VAL A 300 15.24 4.69 -6.10
C VAL A 300 14.57 6.04 -6.26
N GLU A 301 14.88 6.74 -7.34
CA GLU A 301 14.22 7.98 -7.74
C GLU A 301 13.04 7.65 -8.65
N ALA A 302 11.81 7.95 -8.24
CA ALA A 302 10.62 7.70 -9.04
C ALA A 302 9.49 8.68 -8.72
N GLY A 303 8.78 9.15 -9.75
CA GLY A 303 7.63 10.04 -9.57
C GLY A 303 7.95 11.33 -8.80
N GLY A 304 9.18 11.82 -8.89
CA GLY A 304 9.67 13.01 -8.18
C GLY A 304 10.04 12.80 -6.70
N ASN A 305 10.11 11.55 -6.24
CA ASN A 305 10.50 11.20 -4.87
C ASN A 305 11.72 10.25 -4.86
N THR A 306 12.49 10.34 -3.78
CA THR A 306 13.51 9.35 -3.43
C THR A 306 12.94 8.35 -2.43
N TYR A 307 12.92 7.07 -2.79
CA TYR A 307 12.58 5.97 -1.90
C TYR A 307 13.87 5.28 -1.44
N VAL A 308 14.05 5.10 -0.14
CA VAL A 308 15.23 4.42 0.45
C VAL A 308 14.81 3.01 0.89
N GLY A 309 15.68 2.03 0.71
CA GLY A 309 15.42 0.64 1.11
C GLY A 309 15.26 0.49 2.62
N ALA A 310 14.34 -0.40 3.00
CA ALA A 310 13.90 -0.62 4.36
C ALA A 310 13.18 -1.97 4.46
N PRO A 311 13.10 -2.57 5.66
CA PRO A 311 12.22 -3.71 5.90
C PRO A 311 10.78 -3.40 5.51
N ILE A 312 10.11 -4.36 4.85
CA ILE A 312 8.73 -4.20 4.39
C ILE A 312 7.80 -4.27 5.58
N ALA A 313 7.13 -3.16 5.85
CA ALA A 313 6.07 -3.08 6.85
C ALA A 313 4.91 -2.19 6.36
N TYR A 314 3.71 -2.68 6.61
CA TYR A 314 2.44 -2.12 6.16
C TYR A 314 1.88 -1.18 7.22
N GLY A 315 1.39 -0.04 6.77
CA GLY A 315 0.82 1.00 7.62
C GLY A 315 -0.68 1.18 7.40
N ILE A 316 -1.40 1.59 8.45
CA ILE A 316 -2.81 1.95 8.38
C ILE A 316 -3.10 3.20 9.23
N THR A 317 -4.05 4.05 8.78
CA THR A 317 -4.51 5.22 9.54
C THR A 317 -5.95 5.59 9.18
N VAL A 318 -6.53 6.49 9.99
CA VAL A 318 -7.76 7.24 9.70
C VAL A 318 -7.36 8.67 9.32
N PRO A 319 -7.46 9.06 8.04
CA PRO A 319 -7.13 10.41 7.60
C PRO A 319 -8.06 11.46 8.22
N SER A 320 -7.57 12.70 8.41
CA SER A 320 -8.38 13.82 8.93
C SER A 320 -9.50 14.26 7.99
N VAL A 321 -9.46 13.84 6.73
CA VAL A 321 -10.50 14.08 5.70
C VAL A 321 -11.62 13.04 5.72
N ALA A 322 -11.58 12.05 6.63
CA ALA A 322 -12.58 11.00 6.75
C ALA A 322 -14.00 11.58 6.94
N ASN A 323 -14.99 11.00 6.25
CA ASN A 323 -16.39 11.38 6.37
C ASN A 323 -17.07 10.67 7.55
N ALA A 324 -16.59 9.49 7.90
CA ALA A 324 -17.04 8.64 8.99
C ALA A 324 -15.85 8.20 9.88
N PRO A 325 -15.12 9.15 10.50
CA PRO A 325 -13.86 8.87 11.20
C PRO A 325 -14.02 7.85 12.34
N GLU A 326 -15.16 7.84 13.03
CA GLU A 326 -15.42 6.90 14.12
C GLU A 326 -15.66 5.47 13.60
N ALA A 327 -16.38 5.32 12.49
CA ALA A 327 -16.56 4.02 11.84
C ALA A 327 -15.24 3.51 11.23
N GLY A 328 -14.47 4.40 10.61
CA GLY A 328 -13.11 4.10 10.13
C GLY A 328 -12.18 3.66 11.27
N ARG A 329 -12.20 4.37 12.41
CA ARG A 329 -11.43 3.99 13.61
C ARG A 329 -11.80 2.60 14.13
N ARG A 330 -13.10 2.27 14.19
CA ARG A 330 -13.58 0.93 14.58
C ARG A 330 -13.14 -0.16 13.60
N PHE A 331 -13.08 0.15 12.30
CA PHE A 331 -12.53 -0.79 11.32
C PHE A 331 -11.02 -0.98 11.51
N VAL A 332 -10.25 0.09 11.74
CA VAL A 332 -8.82 -0.03 12.06
C VAL A 332 -8.61 -0.83 13.35
N GLU A 333 -9.37 -0.56 14.41
CA GLU A 333 -9.33 -1.34 15.66
C GLU A 333 -9.60 -2.84 15.41
N PHE A 334 -10.56 -3.18 14.53
CA PHE A 334 -10.82 -4.56 14.14
C PHE A 334 -9.61 -5.19 13.40
N VAL A 335 -8.99 -4.46 12.48
CA VAL A 335 -7.82 -4.91 11.72
C VAL A 335 -6.60 -5.14 12.62
N LEU A 336 -6.43 -4.31 13.66
CA LEU A 336 -5.31 -4.39 14.60
C LEU A 336 -5.53 -5.40 15.74
N GLY A 337 -6.75 -5.94 15.90
CA GLY A 337 -7.06 -6.91 16.94
C GLY A 337 -6.86 -8.36 16.48
N GLU A 338 -7.04 -9.30 17.42
CA GLU A 338 -6.83 -10.75 17.21
C GLU A 338 -7.57 -11.34 15.99
N ALA A 339 -8.73 -10.79 15.62
CA ALA A 339 -9.44 -11.22 14.42
C ALA A 339 -8.72 -10.78 13.14
N GLY A 340 -8.20 -9.55 13.11
CA GLY A 340 -7.41 -9.02 12.01
C GLY A 340 -6.03 -9.66 11.90
N ASP A 341 -5.37 -9.98 13.02
CA ASP A 341 -4.09 -10.70 13.01
C ASP A 341 -4.23 -12.09 12.38
N ARG A 342 -5.30 -12.81 12.71
CA ARG A 342 -5.61 -14.11 12.09
C ARG A 342 -5.86 -13.98 10.60
N ILE A 343 -6.64 -12.98 10.17
CA ILE A 343 -6.87 -12.72 8.75
C ILE A 343 -5.54 -12.40 8.04
N THR A 344 -4.67 -11.62 8.68
CA THR A 344 -3.35 -11.25 8.17
C THR A 344 -2.48 -12.50 7.96
N ASP A 345 -2.40 -13.39 8.95
CA ASP A 345 -1.68 -14.67 8.87
C ASP A 345 -2.28 -15.61 7.80
N GLU A 346 -3.62 -15.77 7.80
CA GLU A 346 -4.34 -16.64 6.84
C GLU A 346 -4.20 -16.17 5.38
N THR A 347 -3.97 -14.87 5.17
CA THR A 347 -3.73 -14.28 3.84
C THR A 347 -2.24 -14.16 3.50
N GLY A 348 -1.36 -14.81 4.28
CA GLY A 348 0.05 -15.00 3.98
C GLY A 348 0.98 -13.85 4.40
N PHE A 349 0.45 -12.84 5.09
CA PHE A 349 1.27 -11.79 5.70
C PHE A 349 1.82 -12.25 7.04
N THR A 350 2.89 -11.59 7.52
CA THR A 350 3.33 -11.77 8.91
C THR A 350 2.68 -10.69 9.78
N PRO A 351 1.75 -11.01 10.69
CA PRO A 351 1.18 -10.01 11.59
C PRO A 351 2.25 -9.43 12.52
N ILE A 352 2.15 -8.14 12.80
CA ILE A 352 2.93 -7.46 13.84
C ILE A 352 1.99 -7.32 15.05
N ASP A 353 2.18 -8.21 16.02
CA ASP A 353 1.35 -8.32 17.22
C ASP A 353 2.20 -8.08 18.51
N PRO A 354 1.86 -7.08 19.34
CA PRO A 354 0.83 -6.06 19.09
C PRO A 354 1.27 -5.13 17.96
N ALA A 355 0.28 -4.53 17.28
CA ALA A 355 0.54 -3.53 16.26
C ALA A 355 1.32 -2.35 16.85
N ILE A 356 2.05 -1.61 16.03
CA ILE A 356 2.96 -0.56 16.50
C ILE A 356 2.41 0.80 16.13
N VAL A 357 2.36 1.74 17.08
CA VAL A 357 2.16 3.17 16.79
C VAL A 357 3.42 3.97 17.12
N PRO A 358 3.72 5.07 16.40
CA PRO A 358 4.85 5.92 16.75
C PRO A 358 4.67 6.52 18.14
N ARG A 359 5.69 6.41 19.00
CA ARG A 359 5.66 6.98 20.35
C ARG A 359 5.43 8.49 20.33
N SER A 360 5.94 9.19 19.33
CA SER A 360 5.70 10.62 19.12
C SER A 360 4.26 10.95 18.72
N ALA A 361 3.54 10.00 18.10
CA ALA A 361 2.13 10.15 17.74
C ALA A 361 1.15 9.71 18.84
N ARG A 362 1.64 9.26 20.01
CA ARG A 362 0.80 8.71 21.08
C ARG A 362 -0.35 9.63 21.49
N GLN A 363 -0.11 10.95 21.60
CA GLN A 363 -1.15 11.90 22.00
C GLN A 363 -2.24 12.08 20.95
N ALA A 364 -1.91 11.89 19.67
CA ALA A 364 -2.85 11.98 18.56
C ALA A 364 -3.52 10.63 18.23
N THR A 365 -3.03 9.53 18.82
CA THR A 365 -3.57 8.19 18.61
C THR A 365 -4.81 7.99 19.49
N PRO A 366 -5.96 7.56 18.95
CA PRO A 366 -7.16 7.28 19.75
C PRO A 366 -6.90 6.21 20.82
N GLU A 367 -7.50 6.36 22.00
CA GLU A 367 -7.27 5.44 23.13
C GLU A 367 -7.59 3.98 22.78
N ALA A 368 -8.71 3.74 22.09
CA ALA A 368 -9.08 2.40 21.63
C ALA A 368 -8.05 1.76 20.68
N ILE A 369 -7.25 2.55 19.96
CA ILE A 369 -6.14 2.02 19.17
C ILE A 369 -4.96 1.66 20.09
N LEU A 370 -4.70 2.45 21.15
CA LEU A 370 -3.66 2.16 22.14
C LEU A 370 -3.98 0.92 23.01
N GLU A 371 -5.23 0.44 23.02
CA GLU A 371 -5.61 -0.83 23.66
C GLU A 371 -5.17 -2.06 22.86
N VAL A 372 -4.99 -1.93 21.54
CA VAL A 372 -4.61 -3.00 20.61
C VAL A 372 -3.26 -2.77 19.91
N ALA A 373 -2.58 -1.66 20.22
CA ALA A 373 -1.30 -1.30 19.64
C ALA A 373 -0.36 -0.69 20.69
N GLU A 374 0.94 -0.94 20.55
CA GLU A 374 1.94 -0.44 21.46
C GLU A 374 2.77 0.73 20.88
N PRO A 375 3.05 1.77 21.69
CA PRO A 375 3.92 2.86 21.25
C PRO A 375 5.40 2.47 21.18
N ARG A 376 6.01 2.50 19.99
CA ARG A 376 7.47 2.29 19.79
C ARG A 376 8.15 3.50 19.14
N ARG A 377 9.47 3.62 19.34
CA ARG A 377 10.31 4.65 18.69
C ARG A 377 10.88 4.22 17.34
N SER A 378 11.07 2.91 17.16
CA SER A 378 11.66 2.35 15.95
C SER A 378 11.03 1.01 15.58
N LEU A 379 11.15 0.66 14.29
CA LEU A 379 10.99 -0.69 13.77
C LEU A 379 12.36 -1.12 13.24
N GLY A 380 13.05 -2.02 13.96
CA GLY A 380 14.46 -2.27 13.70
C GLY A 380 15.33 -1.02 13.92
N SER A 381 16.17 -0.66 12.93
CA SER A 381 16.94 0.59 12.92
C SER A 381 16.15 1.81 12.45
N LEU A 382 14.94 1.65 11.92
CA LEU A 382 14.18 2.73 11.32
C LEU A 382 13.42 3.53 12.38
N ALA A 383 13.66 4.84 12.44
CA ALA A 383 12.89 5.74 13.28
C ALA A 383 11.44 5.85 12.80
N LEU A 384 10.49 5.73 13.73
CA LEU A 384 9.06 5.88 13.47
C LEU A 384 8.58 7.32 13.66
N ASP A 385 9.44 8.19 14.19
CA ASP A 385 9.05 9.52 14.63
C ASP A 385 8.50 10.39 13.49
N VAL A 386 7.39 11.06 13.78
CA VAL A 386 6.76 12.01 12.86
C VAL A 386 7.69 13.20 12.67
N GLY A 387 8.01 13.54 11.42
CA GLY A 387 8.91 14.65 11.06
C GLY A 387 10.39 14.28 10.96
N HIS A 388 10.78 13.02 11.18
CA HIS A 388 12.14 12.56 10.88
C HIS A 388 12.29 12.23 9.39
N ARG A 389 12.84 13.17 8.60
CA ARG A 389 13.30 12.87 7.24
C ARG A 389 14.68 12.20 7.34
N PRO A 390 14.91 11.02 6.72
CA PRO A 390 16.24 10.48 6.61
C PRO A 390 17.17 11.47 5.89
N PRO A 391 18.48 11.49 6.21
CA PRO A 391 19.43 12.33 5.50
C PRO A 391 19.37 12.03 4.00
N THR A 392 19.39 13.08 3.18
CA THR A 392 19.47 12.96 1.73
C THR A 392 20.80 12.33 1.36
N HIS A 393 20.81 11.02 1.09
CA HIS A 393 21.95 10.38 0.45
C HIS A 393 22.04 10.92 -0.98
N ARG A 394 23.20 11.49 -1.34
CA ARG A 394 23.53 11.76 -2.75
C ARG A 394 23.64 10.41 -3.45
N SER A 395 22.63 10.04 -4.24
CA SER A 395 22.69 8.90 -5.14
C SER A 395 23.60 9.25 -6.33
N ALA A 396 24.49 8.34 -6.69
CA ALA A 396 25.13 8.34 -7.99
C ALA A 396 24.05 7.93 -9.01
N THR A 397 23.71 8.87 -9.89
CA THR A 397 22.66 8.73 -10.90
C THR A 397 23.05 7.72 -11.98
N THR A 398 22.23 6.69 -12.18
CA THR A 398 21.99 6.10 -13.51
C THR A 398 20.49 6.15 -13.77
N ASN A 399 20.10 7.08 -14.64
CA ASN A 399 18.72 7.34 -15.00
C ASN A 399 18.44 6.55 -16.29
N THR A 400 18.00 5.30 -16.17
CA THR A 400 17.57 4.49 -17.32
C THR A 400 16.04 4.48 -17.36
N PRO A 401 15.40 5.04 -18.42
CA PRO A 401 13.95 5.05 -18.52
C PRO A 401 13.40 3.62 -18.67
N ALA A 402 12.32 3.33 -17.94
CA ALA A 402 11.61 2.05 -18.01
C ALA A 402 11.03 1.81 -19.41
N ARG A 403 11.23 0.62 -19.98
CA ARG A 403 10.64 0.18 -21.25
C ARG A 403 9.25 -0.41 -21.01
N THR A 404 8.33 -0.16 -21.92
CA THR A 404 7.01 -0.81 -21.91
C THR A 404 7.05 -2.09 -22.75
N PRO A 405 6.21 -3.11 -22.49
CA PRO A 405 6.17 -4.34 -23.28
C PRO A 405 5.88 -4.11 -24.78
N TRP A 406 5.35 -2.94 -25.13
CA TRP A 406 5.05 -2.54 -26.51
C TRP A 406 6.29 -2.09 -27.28
N ASP A 407 7.40 -1.81 -26.60
CA ASP A 407 8.67 -1.42 -27.21
C ASP A 407 9.49 -2.63 -27.72
N LEU A 408 8.98 -3.86 -27.54
CA LEU A 408 9.66 -5.12 -27.90
C LEU A 408 8.98 -5.92 -29.03
N LEU A 409 8.07 -5.32 -29.80
CA LEU A 409 7.52 -5.95 -30.99
C LEU A 409 8.23 -5.44 -32.27
N PRO A 410 8.60 -6.34 -33.21
CA PRO A 410 9.42 -6.03 -34.39
C PRO A 410 8.74 -5.12 -35.43
#